data_AF-A0A956FKM9-F1
#
_entry.id   AF-A0A956FKM9-F1
#
_cell.length_a   1.000
_cell.length_b   1.000
_cell.length_c   1.000
_cell.angle_alpha   90.00
_cell.angle_beta   90.00
_cell.angle_gamma   90.00
#
_symmetry.space_group_name_H-M   'P 1'
#
loop_
_entity.id
_entity.type
_entity.pdbx_description
1 polymer ?
#
loop_
_entity_poly.entity_id
_entity_poly.type
_entity_poly.pdbx_seq_one_letter_code
_entity_poly.pdbx_strand_id
1 'polypeptide(L)'
;TVGLMMCGVIGVDDPAALPFAVDLGLGMQLTNICRDVAEDAERGRIYLPAARLRAAGIDPQTVLDGTVDRRLLGRVVGDLLGLAERYYASADRGMRYIPARSRLAIFIASRVYRAIGRRLQRRGASDPMRGRTIVPALGKARWVAAAVGAFARRSRDRGVAHDPWLHRDLVGLPGADPKAERLAARLLDPVNATR
;
A
#
# COMPACT_ATOMS: atom_id res chain seq x y z
N THR A 1 0.90 -10.85 -5.87
CA THR A 1 0.29 -12.15 -6.21
C THR A 1 -1.22 -12.17 -5.96
N VAL A 2 -1.73 -11.92 -4.74
CA VAL A 2 -3.19 -11.92 -4.47
C VAL A 2 -3.99 -10.97 -5.36
N GLY A 3 -3.53 -9.73 -5.55
CA GLY A 3 -4.21 -8.76 -6.42
C GLY A 3 -4.37 -9.26 -7.87
N LEU A 4 -3.37 -9.97 -8.40
CA LEU A 4 -3.39 -10.54 -9.75
C LEU A 4 -4.30 -11.76 -9.85
N MET A 5 -4.31 -12.62 -8.83
CA MET A 5 -5.24 -13.75 -8.76
C MET A 5 -6.69 -13.28 -8.73
N MET A 6 -6.96 -12.20 -7.99
CA MET A 6 -8.29 -11.59 -7.92
C MET A 6 -8.75 -10.98 -9.25
N CYS A 7 -7.84 -10.50 -10.10
CA CYS A 7 -8.20 -10.05 -11.45
C CYS A 7 -8.89 -11.17 -12.24
N GLY A 8 -8.34 -12.39 -12.23
CA GLY A 8 -8.94 -13.54 -12.91
C GLY A 8 -10.30 -13.93 -12.33
N VAL A 9 -10.43 -13.96 -10.99
CA VAL A 9 -11.69 -14.32 -10.31
C VAL A 9 -12.81 -13.32 -10.60
N ILE A 10 -12.49 -12.04 -10.70
CA ILE A 10 -13.48 -10.97 -10.85
C ILE A 10 -13.85 -10.73 -12.33
N GLY A 11 -13.02 -11.21 -13.26
CA GLY A 11 -13.16 -10.99 -14.71
C GLY A 11 -12.57 -9.66 -15.16
N VAL A 12 -11.35 -9.37 -14.73
CA VAL A 12 -10.55 -8.24 -15.22
C VAL A 12 -9.66 -8.75 -16.34
N ASP A 13 -9.97 -8.35 -17.57
CA ASP A 13 -9.31 -8.88 -18.78
C ASP A 13 -8.24 -7.94 -19.36
N ASP A 14 -8.27 -6.65 -19.00
CA ASP A 14 -7.34 -5.64 -19.52
C ASP A 14 -5.96 -5.74 -18.83
N PRO A 15 -4.87 -6.05 -19.55
CA PRO A 15 -3.54 -6.13 -18.96
C PRO A 15 -3.05 -4.81 -18.33
N ALA A 16 -3.56 -3.66 -18.78
CA ALA A 16 -3.24 -2.36 -18.17
C ALA A 16 -3.79 -2.23 -16.73
N ALA A 17 -4.67 -3.13 -16.30
CA ALA A 17 -5.18 -3.20 -14.94
C ALA A 17 -4.17 -3.82 -13.95
N LEU A 18 -3.26 -4.66 -14.44
CA LEU A 18 -2.41 -5.49 -13.58
C LEU A 18 -1.52 -4.66 -12.63
N PRO A 19 -0.85 -3.58 -13.09
CA PRO A 19 -0.04 -2.76 -12.19
C PRO A 19 -0.86 -2.14 -11.06
N PHE A 20 -2.07 -1.65 -11.36
CA PHE A 20 -2.97 -1.10 -10.34
C PHE A 20 -3.48 -2.15 -9.35
N ALA A 21 -3.65 -3.40 -9.79
CA ALA A 21 -4.00 -4.51 -8.91
C ALA A 21 -2.84 -4.89 -7.97
N VAL A 22 -1.60 -4.81 -8.47
CA VAL A 22 -0.38 -4.94 -7.66
C VAL A 22 -0.33 -3.81 -6.62
N ASP A 23 -0.53 -2.56 -7.03
CA ASP A 23 -0.57 -1.40 -6.12
C ASP A 23 -1.60 -1.59 -5.01
N LEU A 24 -2.82 -2.04 -5.32
CA LEU A 24 -3.84 -2.26 -4.30
C LEU A 24 -3.37 -3.29 -3.26
N GLY A 25 -2.78 -4.39 -3.73
CA GLY A 25 -2.20 -5.42 -2.86
C GLY A 25 -1.05 -4.89 -1.99
N LEU A 26 -0.15 -4.09 -2.56
CA LEU A 26 0.96 -3.48 -1.83
C LEU A 26 0.48 -2.49 -0.77
N GLY A 27 -0.50 -1.63 -1.10
CA GLY A 27 -1.11 -0.72 -0.14
C GLY A 27 -1.72 -1.47 1.05
N MET A 28 -2.45 -2.56 0.79
CA MET A 28 -3.03 -3.42 1.83
C MET A 28 -1.96 -4.12 2.68
N GLN A 29 -0.93 -4.70 2.06
CA GLN A 29 0.12 -5.43 2.77
C GLN A 29 0.98 -4.51 3.63
N LEU A 30 1.35 -3.33 3.13
CA LEU A 30 2.04 -2.33 3.95
C LEU A 30 1.18 -1.89 5.14
N THR A 31 -0.13 -1.73 4.93
CA THR A 31 -1.06 -1.40 6.03
C THR A 31 -1.10 -2.52 7.08
N ASN A 32 -1.08 -3.79 6.66
CA ASN A 32 -1.04 -4.94 7.57
C ASN A 32 0.27 -4.96 8.38
N ILE A 33 1.42 -4.84 7.71
CA ILE A 33 2.74 -4.80 8.36
C ILE A 33 2.78 -3.68 9.41
N CYS A 34 2.31 -2.48 9.07
CA CYS A 34 2.38 -1.33 9.98
C CYS A 34 1.42 -1.43 11.17
N ARG A 35 0.26 -2.09 11.03
CA ARG A 35 -0.76 -2.11 12.09
C ARG A 35 -0.54 -3.21 13.13
N ASP A 36 0.22 -4.25 12.78
CA ASP A 36 0.38 -5.49 13.54
C ASP A 36 1.83 -5.63 14.11
N VAL A 37 2.64 -4.55 14.13
CA VAL A 37 4.05 -4.56 14.55
C VAL A 37 4.26 -5.13 15.95
N ALA A 38 3.47 -4.69 16.93
CA ALA A 38 3.58 -5.17 18.31
C ALA A 38 3.28 -6.67 18.41
N GLU A 39 2.17 -7.09 17.82
CA GLU A 39 1.72 -8.49 17.82
C GLU A 39 2.69 -9.41 17.07
N ASP A 40 3.31 -8.91 16.00
CA ASP A 40 4.33 -9.65 15.26
C ASP A 40 5.62 -9.80 16.08
N ALA A 41 6.05 -8.74 16.78
CA ALA A 41 7.21 -8.77 17.67
C ALA A 41 7.00 -9.73 18.85
N GLU A 42 5.82 -9.74 19.48
CA GLU A 42 5.43 -10.70 20.52
C GLU A 42 5.51 -12.16 20.03
N ARG A 43 5.36 -12.39 18.73
CA ARG A 43 5.49 -13.71 18.08
C ARG A 43 6.90 -13.99 17.58
N GLY A 44 7.88 -13.15 17.91
CA GLY A 44 9.26 -13.27 17.46
C GLY A 44 9.47 -12.95 15.98
N ARG A 45 8.62 -12.12 15.37
CA ARG A 45 8.66 -11.81 13.93
C ARG A 45 8.79 -10.31 13.67
N ILE A 46 9.50 -9.97 12.60
CA ILE A 46 9.58 -8.60 12.08
C ILE A 46 9.34 -8.63 10.57
N TYR A 47 8.28 -7.94 10.14
CA TYR A 47 7.99 -7.73 8.71
C TYR A 47 8.32 -6.31 8.22
N LEU A 48 8.68 -5.40 9.13
CA LEU A 48 9.19 -4.09 8.74
C LEU A 48 10.49 -4.27 7.93
N PRO A 49 10.67 -3.57 6.79
CA PRO A 49 11.86 -3.75 5.97
C PRO A 49 13.13 -3.41 6.75
N ALA A 50 14.02 -4.39 6.92
CA ALA A 50 15.24 -4.22 7.71
C ALA A 50 16.14 -3.07 7.18
N ALA A 51 16.15 -2.84 5.87
CA ALA A 51 16.86 -1.71 5.27
C ALA A 51 16.30 -0.34 5.73
N ARG A 52 14.99 -0.22 5.94
CA ARG A 52 14.36 1.02 6.44
C ARG A 52 14.62 1.21 7.93
N LEU A 53 14.59 0.13 8.71
CA LEU A 53 14.96 0.17 10.13
C LEU A 53 16.42 0.62 10.31
N ARG A 54 17.35 -0.04 9.62
CA ARG A 54 18.79 0.31 9.68
C ARG A 54 19.08 1.73 9.20
N ALA A 55 18.41 2.18 8.13
CA ALA A 55 18.56 3.55 7.65
C ALA A 55 18.07 4.61 8.66
N ALA A 56 17.14 4.24 9.55
CA ALA A 56 16.70 5.07 10.67
C ALA A 56 17.56 4.89 11.94
N GLY A 57 18.62 4.09 11.90
CA GLY A 57 19.46 3.77 13.07
C GLY A 57 18.83 2.77 14.04
N ILE A 58 17.83 2.01 13.61
CA ILE A 58 17.15 1.00 14.44
C ILE A 58 17.75 -0.38 14.14
N ASP A 59 18.26 -1.03 15.17
CA ASP A 59 18.53 -2.48 15.14
C ASP A 59 17.19 -3.24 15.22
N PRO A 60 16.85 -4.10 14.24
CA PRO A 60 15.65 -4.94 14.31
C PRO A 60 15.48 -5.69 15.63
N GLN A 61 16.56 -6.15 16.30
CA GLN A 61 16.42 -6.87 17.57
C GLN A 61 15.75 -6.04 18.66
N THR A 62 16.03 -4.74 18.71
CA THR A 62 15.38 -3.83 19.68
C THR A 62 13.86 -3.73 19.49
N VAL A 63 13.35 -4.05 18.30
CA VAL A 63 11.90 -4.15 18.04
C VAL A 63 11.32 -5.43 18.64
N LEU A 64 12.02 -6.56 18.53
CA LEU A 64 11.60 -7.82 19.18
C LEU A 64 11.63 -7.69 20.70
N ASP A 65 12.68 -7.07 21.23
CA ASP A 65 12.87 -6.90 22.67
C ASP A 65 11.94 -5.82 23.27
N GLY A 66 11.24 -5.05 22.42
CA GLY A 66 10.37 -3.95 22.83
C GLY A 66 11.12 -2.74 23.41
N THR A 67 12.45 -2.70 23.26
CA THR A 67 13.37 -1.66 23.77
C THR A 67 13.64 -0.54 22.77
N VAL A 68 13.17 -0.67 21.52
CA VAL A 68 13.32 0.31 20.44
C VAL A 68 12.77 1.69 20.82
N ASP A 69 13.43 2.75 20.33
CA ASP A 69 12.88 4.11 20.38
C ASP A 69 11.58 4.19 19.56
N ARG A 70 10.46 4.31 20.29
CA ARG A 70 9.11 4.37 19.76
C ARG A 70 8.89 5.55 18.80
N ARG A 71 9.57 6.68 19.00
CA ARG A 71 9.47 7.85 18.10
C ARG A 71 10.18 7.59 16.78
N LEU A 72 11.37 6.98 16.83
CA LEU A 72 12.11 6.59 15.63
C LEU A 72 11.34 5.54 14.83
N LEU A 73 10.85 4.50 15.49
CA LEU A 73 10.03 3.46 14.87
C LEU A 73 8.75 4.03 14.26
N GLY A 74 8.12 4.99 14.94
CA GLY A 74 6.97 5.73 14.44
C GLY A 74 7.19 6.47 13.13
N ARG A 75 8.39 7.05 12.93
CA ARG A 75 8.75 7.69 11.67
C ARG A 75 8.85 6.67 10.53
N VAL A 76 9.50 5.54 10.77
CA VAL A 76 9.59 4.44 9.78
C VAL A 76 8.20 3.95 9.40
N VAL A 77 7.32 3.70 10.37
CA VAL A 77 5.94 3.30 10.12
C VAL A 77 5.16 4.38 9.37
N GLY A 78 5.34 5.66 9.74
CA GLY A 78 4.74 6.80 9.05
C GLY A 78 5.11 6.86 7.56
N ASP A 79 6.39 6.66 7.25
CA ASP A 79 6.91 6.65 5.88
C ASP A 79 6.34 5.48 5.05
N LEU A 80 6.24 4.29 5.65
CA LEU A 80 5.63 3.12 5.02
C LEU A 80 4.13 3.32 4.77
N LEU A 81 3.40 3.95 5.69
CA LEU A 81 2.00 4.32 5.49
C LEU A 81 1.85 5.41 4.42
N GLY A 82 2.80 6.34 4.31
CA GLY A 82 2.88 7.30 3.21
C GLY A 82 3.08 6.61 1.85
N LEU A 83 3.93 5.58 1.81
CA LEU A 83 4.09 4.73 0.62
C LEU A 83 2.80 3.96 0.30
N ALA A 84 2.14 3.39 1.31
CA ALA A 84 0.85 2.72 1.13
C ALA A 84 -0.22 3.66 0.56
N GLU A 85 -0.27 4.92 1.01
CA GLU A 85 -1.19 5.93 0.46
C GLU A 85 -0.92 6.24 -1.02
N ARG A 86 0.33 6.24 -1.47
CA ARG A 86 0.67 6.38 -2.90
C ARG A 86 0.16 5.18 -3.71
N TYR A 87 0.35 3.97 -3.21
CA TYR A 87 -0.19 2.76 -3.82
C TYR A 87 -1.74 2.77 -3.87
N TYR A 88 -2.42 3.14 -2.78
CA TYR A 88 -3.89 3.28 -2.81
C TYR A 88 -4.35 4.35 -3.79
N ALA A 89 -3.64 5.48 -3.89
CA ALA A 89 -3.97 6.53 -4.84
C ALA A 89 -3.80 6.06 -6.29
N SER A 90 -2.78 5.24 -6.56
CA SER A 90 -2.59 4.61 -7.86
C SER A 90 -3.69 3.59 -8.15
N ALA A 91 -3.94 2.64 -7.23
CA ALA A 91 -5.01 1.65 -7.32
C ALA A 91 -6.41 2.27 -7.56
N ASP A 92 -6.70 3.41 -6.93
CA ASP A 92 -7.95 4.16 -7.15
C ASP A 92 -8.15 4.52 -8.64
N ARG A 93 -7.08 4.79 -9.39
CA ARG A 93 -7.14 5.08 -10.84
C ARG A 93 -7.44 3.83 -11.66
N GLY A 94 -7.03 2.66 -11.18
CA GLY A 94 -7.29 1.36 -11.82
C GLY A 94 -8.71 0.82 -11.60
N MET A 95 -9.52 1.42 -10.72
CA MET A 95 -10.87 0.92 -10.40
C MET A 95 -11.77 0.80 -11.63
N ARG A 96 -11.55 1.61 -12.68
CA ARG A 96 -12.28 1.54 -13.95
C ARG A 96 -12.18 0.18 -14.65
N TYR A 97 -11.04 -0.51 -14.52
CA TYR A 97 -10.81 -1.80 -15.17
C TYR A 97 -11.60 -2.94 -14.52
N ILE A 98 -12.10 -2.73 -13.30
CA ILE A 98 -12.91 -3.72 -12.59
C ILE A 98 -14.33 -3.69 -13.16
N PRO A 99 -14.95 -4.84 -13.49
CA PRO A 99 -16.35 -4.94 -13.89
C PRO A 99 -17.29 -4.23 -12.93
N ALA A 100 -18.31 -3.53 -13.47
CA ALA A 100 -19.22 -2.69 -12.69
C ALA A 100 -19.87 -3.44 -11.51
N ARG A 101 -20.23 -4.71 -11.71
CA ARG A 101 -20.84 -5.60 -10.70
C ARG A 101 -19.99 -5.79 -9.43
N SER A 102 -18.67 -5.77 -9.57
CA SER A 102 -17.73 -6.06 -8.46
C SER A 102 -16.96 -4.83 -8.00
N ARG A 103 -16.93 -3.78 -8.82
CA ARG A 103 -16.13 -2.57 -8.58
C ARG A 103 -16.44 -1.89 -7.26
N LEU A 104 -17.72 -1.80 -6.88
CA LEU A 104 -18.12 -1.18 -5.62
C LEU A 104 -17.57 -1.96 -4.41
N ALA A 105 -17.62 -3.30 -4.44
CA ALA A 105 -17.12 -4.14 -3.36
C ALA A 105 -15.60 -3.96 -3.18
N ILE A 106 -14.84 -3.98 -4.28
CA ILE A 106 -13.37 -3.76 -4.23
C ILE A 106 -13.04 -2.36 -3.76
N PHE A 107 -13.79 -1.35 -4.21
CA PHE A 107 -13.61 0.01 -3.76
C PHE A 107 -13.85 0.13 -2.25
N ILE A 108 -14.92 -0.45 -1.72
CA ILE A 108 -15.22 -0.44 -0.28
C ILE A 108 -14.10 -1.16 0.49
N ALA A 109 -13.67 -2.34 0.06
CA ALA A 109 -12.58 -3.08 0.70
C ALA A 109 -11.29 -2.24 0.77
N SER A 110 -10.92 -1.60 -0.35
CA SER A 110 -9.78 -0.67 -0.42
C SER A 110 -9.92 0.48 0.60
N ARG A 111 -11.10 1.10 0.70
CA ARG A 111 -11.34 2.22 1.62
C ARG A 111 -11.30 1.81 3.09
N VAL A 112 -11.84 0.64 3.43
CA VAL A 112 -11.77 0.11 4.79
C VAL A 112 -10.32 -0.11 5.21
N TYR A 113 -9.51 -0.73 4.36
CA TYR A 113 -8.09 -0.96 4.64
C TYR A 113 -7.30 0.35 4.74
N ARG A 114 -7.46 1.25 3.77
CA ARG A 114 -6.83 2.58 3.80
C ARG A 114 -7.20 3.38 5.05
N ALA A 115 -8.43 3.26 5.54
CA ALA A 115 -8.86 3.92 6.77
C ALA A 115 -8.15 3.40 8.03
N ILE A 116 -7.73 2.13 8.06
CA ILE A 116 -6.88 1.59 9.14
C ILE A 116 -5.54 2.34 9.16
N GLY A 117 -4.85 2.42 8.03
CA GLY A 117 -3.57 3.13 7.91
C GLY A 117 -3.68 4.62 8.27
N ARG A 118 -4.72 5.30 7.80
CA ARG A 118 -4.98 6.71 8.16
C ARG A 118 -5.26 6.91 9.65
N ARG A 119 -5.93 5.96 10.29
CA ARG A 119 -6.14 6.02 11.75
C ARG A 119 -4.82 5.88 12.49
N LEU A 120 -3.93 5.01 12.03
CA LEU A 120 -2.59 4.85 12.58
C LEU A 120 -1.78 6.16 12.46
N GLN A 121 -1.87 6.85 11.32
CA GLN A 121 -1.23 8.17 11.13
C GLN A 121 -1.83 9.30 11.99
N ARG A 122 -3.16 9.41 12.09
CA ARG A 122 -3.83 10.58 12.72
C ARG A 122 -3.81 10.58 14.24
N ARG A 123 -3.60 9.44 14.89
CA ARG A 123 -3.77 9.34 16.34
C ARG A 123 -2.64 9.97 17.16
N GLY A 124 -1.61 10.57 16.56
CA GLY A 124 -0.36 10.84 17.29
C GLY A 124 0.23 9.57 17.91
N ALA A 125 -0.27 8.41 17.48
CA ALA A 125 0.10 7.07 17.91
C ALA A 125 1.16 6.53 16.95
N SER A 126 2.21 7.32 16.75
CA SER A 126 3.47 6.91 16.13
C SER A 126 4.16 5.81 16.94
N ASP A 127 3.48 5.19 17.89
CA ASP A 127 3.97 4.10 18.69
C ASP A 127 3.30 2.81 18.20
N PRO A 128 3.89 2.15 17.19
CA PRO A 128 3.39 0.87 16.70
C PRO A 128 3.55 -0.25 17.74
N MET A 129 4.20 0.01 18.89
CA MET A 129 4.33 -0.91 20.02
C MET A 129 3.20 -0.77 21.06
N ARG A 130 2.16 0.02 20.80
CA ARG A 130 1.00 0.19 21.70
C ARG A 130 -0.12 -0.84 21.51
N GLY A 131 0.10 -1.82 20.63
CA GLY A 131 -0.88 -2.85 20.27
C GLY A 131 -1.76 -2.48 19.07
N ARG A 132 -2.58 -3.44 18.65
CA ARG A 132 -3.29 -3.42 17.37
C ARG A 132 -4.24 -2.25 17.23
N THR A 133 -4.07 -1.49 16.15
CA THR A 133 -5.06 -0.46 15.79
C THR A 133 -6.28 -1.10 15.12
N ILE A 134 -7.35 -1.29 15.90
CA ILE A 134 -8.63 -1.77 15.38
C ILE A 134 -9.50 -0.57 14.95
N VAL A 135 -10.22 -0.72 13.83
CA VAL A 135 -11.26 0.24 13.44
C VAL A 135 -12.59 -0.17 14.09
N PRO A 136 -13.17 0.64 15.00
CA PRO A 136 -14.47 0.34 15.62
C PRO A 136 -15.57 0.21 14.56
N ALA A 137 -16.53 -0.68 14.79
CA ALA A 137 -17.60 -1.01 13.85
C ALA A 137 -18.42 0.21 13.40
N LEU A 138 -18.74 1.14 14.30
CA LEU A 138 -19.43 2.41 13.99
C LEU A 138 -18.62 3.33 13.06
N GLY A 139 -17.29 3.24 13.08
CA GLY A 139 -16.45 3.95 12.12
C GLY A 139 -16.59 3.39 10.71
N LYS A 140 -16.73 2.07 10.57
CA LYS A 140 -16.80 1.39 9.26
C LYS A 140 -17.98 1.89 8.42
N ALA A 141 -19.16 2.08 9.02
CA ALA A 141 -20.34 2.58 8.32
C ALA A 141 -20.13 3.98 7.70
N ARG A 142 -19.54 4.92 8.46
CA ARG A 142 -19.20 6.25 7.93
C ARG A 142 -18.16 6.20 6.80
N TRP A 143 -17.18 5.29 6.90
CA TRP A 143 -16.19 5.09 5.83
C TRP A 143 -16.81 4.48 4.58
N VAL A 144 -17.74 3.53 4.74
CA VAL A 144 -18.51 2.93 3.64
C VAL A 144 -19.38 4.00 2.97
N ALA A 145 -20.11 4.81 3.73
CA ALA A 145 -20.93 5.90 3.18
C ALA A 145 -20.09 6.96 2.43
N ALA A 146 -18.96 7.39 3.02
CA ALA A 146 -18.04 8.30 2.35
C ALA A 146 -17.39 7.67 1.09
N ALA A 147 -17.13 6.36 1.12
CA ALA A 147 -16.64 5.61 -0.03
C ALA A 147 -17.66 5.60 -1.16
N VAL A 148 -18.93 5.30 -0.88
CA VAL A 148 -20.01 5.32 -1.89
C VAL A 148 -20.11 6.69 -2.58
N GLY A 149 -20.05 7.79 -1.82
CA GLY A 149 -20.05 9.14 -2.40
C GLY A 149 -18.80 9.48 -3.24
N ALA A 150 -17.62 9.00 -2.85
CA ALA A 150 -16.38 9.18 -3.61
C ALA A 150 -16.32 8.31 -4.88
N PHE A 151 -16.91 7.11 -4.83
CA PHE A 151 -16.99 6.15 -5.93
C PHE A 151 -17.74 6.73 -7.13
N ALA A 152 -18.86 7.41 -6.89
CA ALA A 152 -19.67 8.05 -7.94
C ALA A 152 -18.87 9.12 -8.73
N ARG A 153 -17.94 9.82 -8.08
CA ARG A 153 -17.09 10.85 -8.72
C ARG A 153 -15.91 10.27 -9.50
N ARG A 154 -15.32 9.18 -9.00
CA ARG A 154 -14.05 8.62 -9.54
C ARG A 154 -14.25 7.67 -10.72
N SER A 155 -15.43 7.08 -10.87
CA SER A 155 -15.74 6.10 -11.93
C SER A 155 -15.75 6.68 -13.35
N ARG A 156 -15.50 7.99 -13.51
CA ARG A 156 -15.58 8.72 -14.79
C ARG A 156 -14.22 9.13 -15.37
N ASP A 157 -13.12 8.91 -14.66
CA ASP A 157 -11.79 9.37 -15.08
C ASP A 157 -11.26 8.52 -16.25
N ARG A 158 -11.04 9.13 -17.42
CA ARG A 158 -10.61 8.44 -18.63
C ARG A 158 -9.12 8.67 -18.91
N GLY A 159 -8.36 7.60 -19.11
CA GLY A 159 -7.04 7.67 -19.76
C GLY A 159 -5.82 7.79 -18.86
N VAL A 160 -5.86 7.30 -17.62
CA VAL A 160 -4.70 7.44 -16.73
C VAL A 160 -3.75 6.24 -16.85
N ALA A 161 -2.54 6.51 -17.34
CA ALA A 161 -1.44 5.56 -17.30
C ALA A 161 -1.01 5.29 -15.84
N HIS A 162 -0.58 4.06 -15.58
CA HIS A 162 0.09 3.71 -14.33
C HIS A 162 1.41 4.49 -14.21
N ASP A 163 1.82 4.80 -12.98
CA ASP A 163 3.11 5.47 -12.71
C ASP A 163 4.21 4.42 -12.55
N PRO A 164 5.11 4.25 -13.53
CA PRO A 164 6.09 3.17 -13.50
C PRO A 164 7.09 3.29 -12.34
N TRP A 165 7.25 4.48 -11.75
CA TRP A 165 8.16 4.69 -10.62
C TRP A 165 7.75 3.90 -9.38
N LEU A 166 6.45 3.67 -9.17
CA LEU A 166 5.95 2.82 -8.09
C LEU A 166 6.45 1.38 -8.20
N HIS A 167 6.80 0.94 -9.42
CA HIS A 167 7.21 -0.43 -9.72
C HIS A 167 8.72 -0.55 -10.01
N ARG A 168 9.51 0.50 -9.74
CA ARG A 168 10.97 0.49 -9.97
C ARG A 168 11.69 -0.66 -9.26
N ASP A 169 11.19 -1.05 -8.08
CA ASP A 169 11.75 -2.11 -7.24
C ASP A 169 11.06 -3.48 -7.50
N LEU A 170 10.15 -3.54 -8.49
CA LEU A 170 9.34 -4.71 -8.85
C LEU A 170 9.61 -5.20 -10.28
N VAL A 171 10.68 -4.69 -10.90
CA VAL A 171 11.08 -5.05 -12.27
C VAL A 171 11.21 -6.56 -12.42
N GLY A 172 10.67 -7.11 -13.51
CA GLY A 172 10.66 -8.56 -13.78
C GLY A 172 9.65 -9.38 -12.98
N LEU A 173 8.90 -8.77 -12.05
CA LEU A 173 7.85 -9.49 -11.32
C LEU A 173 6.52 -9.51 -12.09
N PRO A 174 5.72 -10.59 -11.95
CA PRO A 174 4.41 -10.68 -12.60
C PRO A 174 3.51 -9.49 -12.27
N GLY A 175 2.87 -8.93 -13.30
CA GLY A 175 1.95 -7.80 -13.18
C GLY A 175 2.60 -6.45 -12.89
N ALA A 176 3.95 -6.37 -12.86
CA ALA A 176 4.64 -5.10 -12.76
C ALA A 176 4.46 -4.26 -14.04
N ASP A 177 4.61 -2.93 -13.94
CA ASP A 177 4.51 -2.05 -15.11
C ASP A 177 5.73 -2.28 -16.01
N PRO A 178 5.55 -2.70 -17.28
CA PRO A 178 6.67 -2.93 -18.19
C PRO A 178 7.53 -1.68 -18.45
N LYS A 179 6.99 -0.48 -18.22
CA LYS A 179 7.76 0.76 -18.34
C LYS A 179 8.73 0.98 -17.17
N ALA A 180 8.58 0.25 -16.06
CA ALA A 180 9.48 0.34 -14.91
C ALA A 180 10.90 -0.15 -15.25
N GLU A 181 11.03 -1.14 -16.14
CA GLU A 181 12.33 -1.62 -16.66
C GLU A 181 13.12 -0.50 -17.35
N ARG A 182 12.44 0.24 -18.24
CA ARG A 182 13.04 1.39 -18.95
C ARG A 182 13.45 2.50 -17.99
N LEU A 183 12.70 2.70 -16.92
CA LEU A 183 13.03 3.67 -15.88
C LEU A 183 14.24 3.23 -15.06
N ALA A 184 14.29 1.96 -14.64
CA ALA A 184 15.40 1.41 -13.88
C ALA A 184 16.71 1.46 -14.68
N ALA A 185 16.67 1.13 -15.98
CA ALA A 185 17.82 1.24 -16.87
C ALA A 185 18.38 2.68 -16.96
N ARG A 186 17.51 3.70 -17.01
CA ARG A 186 17.92 5.12 -17.03
C ARG A 186 18.51 5.62 -15.71
N LEU A 187 18.13 5.04 -14.58
CA LEU A 187 18.67 5.41 -13.26
C LEU A 187 20.06 4.80 -13.01
N LEU A 188 20.38 3.69 -13.67
CA LEU A 188 21.67 2.99 -13.56
C LEU A 188 22.71 3.52 -14.56
N ASP A 189 22.29 4.20 -15.63
CA ASP A 189 23.18 4.85 -16.60
C ASP A 189 22.85 6.35 -16.77
N PRO A 190 23.26 7.22 -15.81
CA PRO A 190 22.96 8.64 -15.84
C PRO A 190 23.64 9.41 -16.99
N VAL A 191 24.60 8.80 -17.69
CA VAL A 191 25.38 9.44 -18.77
C VAL A 191 24.60 9.48 -20.09
N ASN A 192 23.62 8.58 -20.30
CA ASN A 192 22.82 8.52 -21.52
C ASN A 192 21.38 9.07 -21.38
N ALA A 193 20.98 9.59 -20.21
CA ALA A 193 19.61 10.03 -19.96
C ALA A 193 19.26 11.42 -20.54
N THR A 194 20.21 12.12 -21.16
CA THR A 194 20.05 13.51 -21.64
C THR A 194 20.33 13.69 -23.15
N ARG A 195 20.36 12.61 -23.94
CA ARG A 195 20.41 12.68 -25.41
C ARG A 195 19.10 12.24 -26.04
#